data_AF-A0A3C0GEI9-F1
#
_entry.id   AF-A0A3C0GEI9-F1
#
_cell.length_a   1.000
_cell.length_b   1.000
_cell.length_c   1.000
_cell.angle_alpha   90.00
_cell.angle_beta   90.00
_cell.angle_gamma   90.00
#
_symmetry.space_group_name_H-M   'P 1'
#
loop_
_entity.id
_entity.type
_entity.pdbx_description
1 polymer ?
#
loop_
_entity_poly.entity_id
_entity_poly.type
_entity_poly.pdbx_seq_one_letter_code
_entity_poly.pdbx_strand_id
1 'polypeptide(L)'
;MQANDGDELLVWGDGSTERDLLHVDDVVSFIHKAISNQEKKYELYNAGYGSSFSVKQIVEMIIEESGKNLKIKHDLTKPSINTKLALLSDKAEKEIGWKANISIKEGIKKTIEWWYNNTNGEQT
;
A
#
# COMPACT_ATOMS: atom_id res chain seq x y z
N MET A 1 8.59 16.69 6.37
CA MET A 1 9.96 16.17 6.17
C MET A 1 9.94 15.39 4.86
N GLN A 2 10.84 15.70 3.93
CA GLN A 2 10.97 15.07 2.61
C GLN A 2 12.37 14.45 2.51
N ALA A 3 12.50 13.31 1.82
CA ALA A 3 13.80 12.75 1.49
C ALA A 3 14.32 13.37 0.19
N ASN A 4 15.53 13.92 0.20
CA ASN A 4 16.21 14.51 -0.94
C ASN A 4 17.18 13.50 -1.57
N ASP A 5 17.65 13.79 -2.78
CA ASP A 5 18.65 12.93 -3.43
C ASP A 5 19.92 12.78 -2.59
N GLY A 6 20.39 11.54 -2.45
CA GLY A 6 21.54 11.20 -1.64
C GLY A 6 21.24 10.97 -0.15
N ASP A 7 20.00 11.23 0.30
CA ASP A 7 19.61 11.00 1.69
C ASP A 7 19.60 9.49 2.05
N GLU A 8 19.67 9.26 3.36
CA GLU A 8 19.53 7.94 3.98
C GLU A 8 18.09 7.76 4.50
N LEU A 9 17.40 6.74 4.00
CA LEU A 9 16.10 6.29 4.50
C LEU A 9 16.31 5.27 5.62
N LEU A 10 15.85 5.62 6.82
CA LEU A 10 15.87 4.73 7.97
C LEU A 10 14.62 3.83 7.97
N VAL A 11 14.83 2.54 7.77
CA VAL A 11 13.80 1.49 7.88
C VAL A 11 13.94 0.82 9.24
N TRP A 12 12.84 0.74 10.00
CA TRP A 12 12.86 0.06 11.30
C TRP A 12 12.76 -1.46 11.11
N GLY A 13 13.61 -2.20 11.83
CA GLY A 13 13.72 -3.65 11.67
C GLY A 13 14.41 -4.06 10.37
N ASP A 14 14.39 -5.37 10.08
CA ASP A 14 15.00 -5.97 8.88
C ASP A 14 14.14 -5.83 7.62
N GLY A 15 12.94 -5.26 7.73
CA GLY A 15 12.00 -5.07 6.63
C GLY A 15 11.32 -6.35 6.12
N SER A 16 11.46 -7.48 6.84
CA SER A 16 10.90 -8.78 6.46
C SER A 16 9.38 -8.88 6.64
N THR A 17 8.80 -8.03 7.50
CA THR A 17 7.35 -7.97 7.75
C THR A 17 6.58 -7.72 6.45
N GLU A 18 5.58 -8.56 6.16
CA GLU A 18 4.72 -8.43 4.99
C GLU A 18 3.29 -8.02 5.35
N ARG A 19 2.70 -7.13 4.53
CA ARG A 19 1.32 -6.65 4.68
C ARG A 19 0.58 -6.68 3.35
N ASP A 20 -0.73 -6.92 3.44
CA ASP A 20 -1.69 -6.68 2.37
C ASP A 20 -1.97 -5.17 2.31
N LEU A 21 -1.56 -4.53 1.22
CA LEU A 21 -1.75 -3.10 1.02
C LEU A 21 -2.76 -2.90 -0.10
N LEU A 22 -3.78 -2.09 0.19
CA LEU A 22 -4.88 -1.78 -0.72
C LEU A 22 -4.89 -0.28 -1.01
N HIS A 23 -4.96 0.10 -2.29
CA HIS A 23 -5.06 1.50 -2.66
C HIS A 23 -6.42 2.08 -2.25
N VAL A 24 -6.46 3.38 -1.90
CA VAL A 24 -7.68 4.02 -1.40
C VAL A 24 -8.84 3.98 -2.41
N ASP A 25 -8.56 4.11 -3.70
CA ASP A 25 -9.61 4.02 -4.73
C ASP A 25 -10.26 2.63 -4.78
N ASP A 26 -9.50 1.56 -4.52
CA ASP A 26 -10.07 0.21 -4.44
C ASP A 26 -10.96 0.07 -3.19
N VAL A 27 -10.58 0.70 -2.07
CA VAL A 27 -11.42 0.78 -0.85
C VAL A 27 -12.72 1.55 -1.14
N VAL A 28 -12.64 2.68 -1.85
CA VAL A 28 -13.83 3.46 -2.23
C VAL A 28 -14.73 2.63 -3.15
N SER A 29 -14.15 1.95 -4.14
CA SER A 29 -14.90 1.04 -5.01
C SER A 29 -15.55 -0.10 -4.21
N PHE A 30 -14.89 -0.64 -3.18
CA PHE A 30 -15.44 -1.68 -2.31
C PHE A 30 -16.68 -1.16 -1.59
N ILE A 31 -16.60 0.02 -0.98
CA ILE A 31 -17.71 0.64 -0.26
C ILE A 31 -18.90 0.86 -1.21
N HIS A 32 -18.65 1.38 -2.42
CA HIS A 32 -19.72 1.56 -3.41
C HIS A 32 -20.39 0.24 -3.80
N LYS A 33 -19.62 -0.82 -4.03
CA LYS A 33 -20.14 -2.15 -4.36
C LYS A 33 -20.93 -2.75 -3.19
N ALA A 34 -20.42 -2.63 -1.97
CA ALA A 34 -21.12 -3.10 -0.78
C ALA A 34 -22.48 -2.39 -0.62
N ILE A 35 -22.51 -1.05 -0.72
CA ILE A 35 -23.75 -0.28 -0.62
C ILE A 35 -24.75 -0.67 -1.72
N SER A 36 -24.27 -0.85 -2.96
CA SER A 36 -25.15 -1.01 -4.12
C SER A 36 -25.65 -2.44 -4.31
N ASN A 37 -24.82 -3.43 -3.95
CA ASN A 37 -25.03 -4.83 -4.35
C ASN A 37 -25.25 -5.78 -3.16
N GLN A 38 -25.10 -5.32 -1.91
CA GLN A 38 -25.33 -6.20 -0.76
C GLN A 38 -26.84 -6.49 -0.60
N GLU A 39 -27.22 -7.75 -0.81
CA GLU A 39 -28.62 -8.18 -0.71
C GLU A 39 -29.06 -8.44 0.74
N LYS A 40 -28.16 -9.01 1.55
CA LYS A 40 -28.43 -9.41 2.95
C LYS A 40 -27.96 -8.34 3.91
N LYS A 41 -28.75 -8.05 4.95
CA LYS A 41 -28.34 -7.09 5.98
C LYS A 41 -27.19 -7.65 6.83
N TYR A 42 -26.28 -6.78 7.26
CA TYR A 42 -25.19 -7.09 8.19
C TYR A 42 -24.16 -8.12 7.68
N GLU A 43 -23.95 -8.19 6.36
CA GLU A 43 -22.89 -9.03 5.81
C GLU A 43 -21.50 -8.48 6.12
N LEU A 44 -20.55 -9.41 6.29
CA LEU A 44 -19.14 -9.11 6.47
C LEU A 44 -18.36 -9.50 5.22
N TYR A 45 -17.55 -8.56 4.73
CA TYR A 45 -16.70 -8.72 3.56
C TYR A 45 -15.29 -8.21 3.89
N ASN A 46 -14.27 -8.94 3.45
CA ASN A 46 -12.90 -8.46 3.51
C ASN A 46 -12.63 -7.56 2.30
N ALA A 47 -11.89 -6.49 2.53
CA ALA A 47 -11.35 -5.62 1.49
C ALA A 47 -9.82 -5.67 1.57
N GLY A 48 -9.22 -6.63 0.88
CA GLY A 48 -7.77 -6.70 0.69
C GLY A 48 -7.40 -6.98 -0.75
N TYR A 49 -6.15 -6.69 -1.09
CA TYR A 49 -5.58 -6.91 -2.41
C TYR A 49 -5.44 -8.42 -2.72
N GLY A 50 -5.23 -9.25 -1.69
CA GLY A 50 -5.11 -10.70 -1.85
C GLY A 50 -3.68 -11.20 -1.95
N SER A 51 -2.69 -10.31 -1.82
CA SER A 51 -1.29 -10.66 -1.68
C SER A 51 -0.59 -9.72 -0.72
N SER A 52 0.51 -10.20 -0.14
CA SER A 52 1.32 -9.44 0.81
C SER A 52 2.63 -8.98 0.19
N PHE A 53 3.12 -7.83 0.65
CA PHE A 53 4.40 -7.26 0.26
C PHE A 53 5.22 -6.92 1.50
N SER A 54 6.51 -7.25 1.47
CA SER A 54 7.44 -6.89 2.56
C SER A 54 7.69 -5.38 2.60
N VAL A 55 7.98 -4.84 3.78
CA VAL A 55 8.40 -3.43 3.92
C VAL A 55 9.59 -3.13 3.00
N LYS A 56 10.54 -4.07 2.88
CA LYS A 56 11.67 -3.94 1.96
C LYS A 56 11.21 -3.75 0.51
N GLN A 57 10.32 -4.59 0.00
CA GLN A 57 9.80 -4.48 -1.36
C GLN A 57 9.07 -3.15 -1.58
N ILE A 58 8.27 -2.71 -0.59
CA ILE A 58 7.55 -1.43 -0.68
C ILE A 58 8.53 -0.25 -0.74
N VAL A 59 9.55 -0.23 0.11
CA VAL A 59 10.57 0.83 0.11
C VAL A 59 11.34 0.85 -1.21
N GLU A 60 11.75 -0.32 -1.73
CA GLU A 60 12.43 -0.43 -3.02
C GLU A 60 11.58 0.14 -4.16
N MET A 61 10.28 -0.21 -4.23
CA MET A 61 9.35 0.32 -5.24
C MET A 61 9.11 1.83 -5.08
N ILE A 62 9.03 2.35 -3.85
CA ILE A 62 8.92 3.80 -3.61
C ILE A 62 10.17 4.53 -4.12
N ILE A 63 11.37 4.01 -3.85
CA ILE A 63 12.62 4.62 -4.33
C ILE A 63 12.65 4.62 -5.85
N GLU A 64 12.35 3.48 -6.50
CA GLU A 64 12.27 3.35 -7.95
C GLU A 64 11.31 4.39 -8.56
N GLU A 65 10.07 4.44 -8.09
CA GLU A 65 9.03 5.33 -8.63
C GLU A 65 9.27 6.81 -8.27
N SER A 66 9.99 7.10 -7.18
CA SER A 66 10.34 8.48 -6.82
C SER A 66 11.38 9.11 -7.75
N GLY A 67 12.13 8.28 -8.49
CA GLY A 67 13.26 8.72 -9.31
C GLY A 67 14.48 9.19 -8.51
N LYS A 68 14.49 8.98 -7.19
CA LYS A 68 15.54 9.48 -6.28
C LYS A 68 16.61 8.43 -6.01
N ASN A 69 17.84 8.89 -5.78
CA ASN A 69 18.93 8.02 -5.35
C ASN A 69 19.05 8.03 -3.81
N LEU A 70 18.36 7.11 -3.16
CA LEU A 70 18.28 7.01 -1.70
C LEU A 70 18.98 5.76 -1.18
N LYS A 71 19.68 5.88 -0.05
CA LYS A 71 20.33 4.75 0.63
C LYS A 71 19.43 4.20 1.72
N ILE A 72 19.17 2.91 1.73
CA ILE A 72 18.38 2.26 2.78
C ILE A 72 19.31 1.88 3.94
N LYS A 73 18.93 2.25 5.16
CA LYS A 73 19.56 1.77 6.40
C LYS A 73 18.52 1.15 7.32
N HIS A 74 18.85 -0.02 7.84
CA HIS A 74 18.01 -0.73 8.78
C HIS A 74 18.40 -0.41 10.23
N ASP A 75 17.45 0.06 11.03
CA ASP A 75 17.58 0.16 12.48
C ASP A 75 17.07 -1.12 13.15
N LEU A 76 18.00 -2.05 13.39
CA LEU A 76 17.71 -3.34 14.03
C LEU A 76 17.48 -3.22 15.55
N THR A 77 17.69 -2.05 16.14
CA THR A 77 17.36 -1.82 17.56
C THR A 77 15.86 -1.67 17.78
N LYS A 78 15.10 -1.41 16.71
CA LYS A 78 13.64 -1.30 16.73
C LYS A 78 12.99 -2.67 16.58
N PRO A 79 11.85 -2.90 17.24
CA PRO A 79 11.14 -4.18 17.13
C PRO A 79 10.70 -4.42 15.68
N SER A 80 11.00 -5.62 15.19
CA SER A 80 10.42 -6.18 13.96
C SER A 80 9.54 -7.36 14.33
N ILE A 81 8.40 -7.51 13.65
CA ILE A 81 7.52 -8.66 13.82
C ILE A 81 7.49 -9.39 12.48
N ASN A 82 8.11 -10.57 12.43
CA ASN A 82 8.07 -11.43 11.25
C ASN A 82 6.66 -12.01 11.08
N THR A 83 5.83 -11.29 10.34
CA THR A 83 4.41 -11.61 10.09
C THR A 83 4.12 -11.42 8.62
N LYS A 84 3.36 -12.36 8.05
CA LYS A 84 2.85 -12.31 6.69
C LYS A 84 1.33 -12.34 6.74
N LEU A 85 0.70 -11.31 6.18
CA LEU A 85 -0.76 -11.17 6.19
C LEU A 85 -1.24 -10.83 4.77
N ALA A 86 -2.12 -11.67 4.24
CA ALA A 86 -2.89 -11.45 3.00
C ALA A 86 -4.36 -11.77 3.29
N LEU A 87 -5.28 -10.94 2.82
CA LEU A 87 -6.72 -11.14 3.03
C LEU A 87 -7.36 -11.82 1.82
N LEU A 88 -8.22 -12.80 2.07
CA LEU A 88 -9.05 -13.38 1.02
C LEU A 88 -10.32 -12.55 0.85
N SER A 89 -10.56 -12.07 -0.36
CA SER A 89 -11.70 -11.21 -0.74
C SER A 89 -12.73 -11.96 -1.60
N ASP A 90 -12.64 -13.30 -1.72
CA ASP A 90 -13.48 -14.12 -2.61
C ASP A 90 -14.98 -13.93 -2.40
N LYS A 91 -15.39 -13.73 -1.14
CA LYS A 91 -16.79 -13.46 -0.80
C LYS A 91 -17.26 -12.13 -1.39
N ALA A 92 -16.43 -11.10 -1.35
CA ALA A 92 -16.76 -9.80 -1.94
C ALA A 92 -16.82 -9.88 -3.47
N GLU A 93 -15.90 -10.64 -4.08
CA GLU A 93 -15.90 -10.87 -5.53
C GLU A 93 -17.18 -11.60 -5.97
N LYS A 94 -17.57 -12.65 -5.24
CA LYS A 94 -18.75 -13.46 -5.54
C LYS A 94 -20.07 -12.73 -5.31
N GLU A 95 -20.23 -12.04 -4.18
CA GLU A 95 -21.53 -11.53 -3.74
C GLU A 95 -21.80 -10.08 -4.15
N ILE A 96 -20.77 -9.22 -4.16
CA ILE A 96 -20.94 -7.81 -4.51
C ILE A 96 -20.18 -7.41 -5.78
N GLY A 97 -19.47 -8.35 -6.41
CA GLY A 97 -18.73 -8.11 -7.65
C GLY A 97 -17.55 -7.16 -7.45
N TRP A 98 -16.91 -7.20 -6.29
CA TRP A 98 -15.73 -6.37 -5.99
C TRP A 98 -14.45 -7.20 -5.92
N LYS A 99 -13.40 -6.67 -6.55
CA LYS A 99 -12.03 -7.15 -6.44
C LYS A 99 -11.12 -5.93 -6.52
N ALA A 100 -10.02 -5.94 -5.76
CA ALA A 100 -8.97 -4.92 -5.93
C ALA A 100 -8.43 -4.97 -7.37
N ASN A 101 -8.21 -3.79 -7.96
CA ASN A 101 -7.77 -3.68 -9.36
C ASN A 101 -6.48 -2.87 -9.52
N ILE A 102 -6.09 -2.07 -8.53
CA ILE A 102 -4.89 -1.24 -8.60
C ILE A 102 -3.72 -2.03 -8.04
N SER A 103 -2.74 -2.33 -8.90
CA SER A 103 -1.51 -2.99 -8.48
C SER A 103 -0.74 -2.15 -7.46
N ILE A 104 0.10 -2.79 -6.64
CA ILE A 104 0.92 -2.07 -5.66
C ILE A 104 1.81 -1.00 -6.31
N LYS A 105 2.38 -1.30 -7.48
CA LYS A 105 3.24 -0.39 -8.24
C LYS A 105 2.46 0.83 -8.72
N GLU A 106 1.28 0.60 -9.31
CA GLU A 106 0.39 1.68 -9.75
C GLU A 106 -0.10 2.53 -8.56
N GLY A 107 -0.46 1.90 -7.44
CA GLY A 107 -0.89 2.59 -6.23
C GLY A 107 0.21 3.48 -5.64
N ILE A 108 1.46 2.99 -5.59
CA ILE A 108 2.62 3.79 -5.17
C ILE A 108 2.81 4.98 -6.10
N LYS A 109 2.81 4.77 -7.42
CA LYS A 109 2.95 5.84 -8.40
C LYS A 109 1.87 6.92 -8.24
N LYS A 110 0.60 6.53 -8.17
CA LYS A 110 -0.53 7.44 -7.93
C LYS A 110 -0.39 8.23 -6.63
N THR A 111 0.06 7.56 -5.57
CA THR A 111 0.28 8.19 -4.25
C THR A 111 1.40 9.23 -4.31
N ILE A 112 2.50 8.91 -4.98
CA ILE A 112 3.64 9.82 -5.17
C ILE A 112 3.21 11.03 -6.02
N GLU A 113 2.52 10.82 -7.13
CA GLU A 113 1.99 11.88 -7.99
C GLU A 113 1.03 12.80 -7.22
N TRP A 114 0.10 12.22 -6.46
CA TRP A 114 -0.80 12.98 -5.60
C TRP A 114 -0.01 13.80 -4.57
N TRP A 115 0.98 13.21 -3.91
CA TRP A 115 1.80 13.90 -2.92
C TRP A 115 2.50 15.12 -3.55
N TYR A 116 3.21 14.95 -4.68
CA TYR A 116 3.88 16.04 -5.38
C TYR A 116 2.93 17.18 -5.77
N ASN A 117 1.75 16.85 -6.27
CA ASN A 117 0.76 17.83 -6.72
C ASN A 117 0.10 18.62 -5.56
N ASN A 118 0.12 18.08 -4.34
CA ASN A 118 -0.65 18.64 -3.22
C ASN A 118 0.20 19.19 -2.08
N THR A 119 1.50 18.87 -2.02
CA THR A 119 2.38 19.33 -0.92
C THR A 119 3.34 20.44 -1.31
N ASN A 120 3.11 21.15 -2.43
CA ASN A 120 4.06 22.11 -3.01
C ASN A 120 5.45 21.47 -3.18
N GLY A 121 5.66 20.71 -4.25
CA GLY A 121 7.01 20.37 -4.67
C GLY A 121 7.79 21.65 -4.98
N GLU A 122 8.46 22.24 -3.98
CA GLU A 122 9.63 23.07 -4.23
C GLU A 122 10.64 22.15 -4.94
N GLN A 123 10.62 22.23 -6.26
CA GLN A 123 11.71 21.79 -7.11
C GLN A 123 12.94 22.62 -6.71
N THR A 124 13.69 22.15 -5.72
CA THR A 124 15.07 22.59 -5.49
C THR A 124 16.01 21.49 -5.95
#